data_AF-A0A9X0DRA6-F1
#
_entry.id   AF-A0A9X0DRA6-F1
#
_cell.length_a   1.000
_cell.length_b   1.000
_cell.length_c   1.000
_cell.angle_alpha   90.00
_cell.angle_beta   90.00
_cell.angle_gamma   90.00
#
_symmetry.space_group_name_H-M   'P 1'
#
loop_
_entity.id
_entity.type
_entity.pdbx_description
1 polymer ?
#
loop_
_entity_poly.entity_id
_entity_poly.type
_entity_poly.pdbx_seq_one_letter_code
_entity_poly.pdbx_strand_id
1 'polypeptide(L)'
;MNFDAYKVAVRLSLTENISAGLLAVSRRFADTHQQAALFQAQMKQIGRMTIAGGGLTAVGLGITKGLDATLKAARDLVRAQTDFRTLNLSAQDNAAVTGQAQLLAHQTLGTTIAGNIRLIQDLHTAFGDLHHAVETAPEFARYEATVRMALGKGATDGLVNAAAKALEHRGGAVINDPARFLNELSMMSQVQLASRGRVSPKDFLAASQTGKAAYMMLDPQYLYGQFAGLMSMDKGGINPVPRL
;
A
#
# COMPACT_ATOMS: atom_id res chain seq x y z
N MET A 1 14.52 -35.75 -46.34
CA MET A 1 14.98 -35.28 -45.01
C MET A 1 14.52 -36.29 -43.97
N ASN A 2 15.44 -36.84 -43.17
CA ASN A 2 15.23 -38.08 -42.41
C ASN A 2 14.85 -37.76 -40.94
N PHE A 3 13.68 -38.21 -40.49
CA PHE A 3 13.09 -37.84 -39.19
C PHE A 3 13.65 -38.62 -37.98
N ASP A 4 14.46 -39.65 -38.20
CA ASP A 4 15.03 -40.47 -37.11
C ASP A 4 16.23 -39.84 -36.40
N ALA A 5 17.02 -39.01 -37.09
CA ALA A 5 18.18 -38.34 -36.48
C ALA A 5 17.77 -37.32 -35.40
N TYR A 6 16.57 -36.72 -35.52
CA TYR A 6 16.07 -35.73 -34.57
C TYR A 6 15.54 -36.37 -33.27
N LYS A 7 14.99 -37.59 -33.34
CA LYS A 7 14.51 -38.31 -32.15
C LYS A 7 15.64 -38.85 -31.27
N VAL A 8 16.77 -39.23 -31.87
CA VAL A 8 17.93 -39.73 -31.13
C VAL A 8 18.65 -38.57 -30.42
N ALA A 9 18.78 -37.40 -31.04
CA ALA A 9 19.37 -36.21 -30.42
C ALA A 9 18.55 -35.68 -29.23
N VAL A 10 17.21 -35.69 -29.34
CA VAL A 10 16.34 -35.24 -28.24
C VAL A 10 16.35 -36.23 -27.07
N ARG A 11 16.52 -37.54 -27.32
CA ARG A 11 16.61 -38.53 -26.23
C ARG A 11 17.95 -38.52 -25.50
N LEU A 12 19.08 -38.23 -26.16
CA LEU A 12 20.37 -38.14 -25.47
C LEU A 12 20.48 -36.90 -24.56
N SER A 13 19.93 -35.74 -24.97
CA SER A 13 19.98 -34.52 -24.14
C SER A 13 19.01 -34.52 -22.95
N LEU A 14 18.10 -35.49 -22.85
CA LEU A 14 17.16 -35.62 -21.72
C LEU A 14 17.66 -36.52 -20.59
N THR A 15 18.75 -37.28 -20.77
CA THR A 15 19.27 -38.19 -19.73
C THR A 15 20.49 -37.66 -18.95
N GLU A 16 21.14 -36.59 -19.39
CA GLU A 16 22.34 -36.06 -18.72
C GLU A 16 22.06 -34.84 -17.81
N ASN A 17 20.96 -34.11 -18.01
CA ASN A 17 20.66 -32.88 -17.25
C ASN A 17 19.56 -33.02 -16.18
N ILE A 18 18.76 -34.09 -16.20
CA ILE A 18 17.76 -34.35 -15.13
C ILE A 18 18.48 -34.82 -13.85
N SER A 19 19.58 -35.56 -14.00
CA SER A 19 20.37 -36.12 -12.90
C SER A 19 21.07 -35.04 -12.07
N ALA A 20 21.63 -34.01 -12.71
CA ALA A 20 22.29 -32.91 -12.02
C ALA A 20 21.29 -31.96 -11.32
N GLY A 21 20.14 -31.71 -11.96
CA GLY A 21 19.05 -30.92 -11.36
C GLY A 21 18.43 -31.60 -10.14
N LEU A 22 18.14 -32.91 -10.23
CA LEU A 22 17.63 -33.67 -9.10
C LEU A 22 18.67 -33.85 -7.98
N LEU A 23 19.96 -34.02 -8.31
CA LEU A 23 21.05 -34.07 -7.32
C LEU A 23 21.26 -32.71 -6.62
N ALA A 24 21.07 -31.60 -7.33
CA ALA A 24 21.11 -30.26 -6.72
C ALA A 24 19.90 -30.02 -5.81
N VAL A 25 18.72 -30.53 -6.18
CA VAL A 25 17.50 -30.46 -5.35
C VAL A 25 17.61 -31.41 -4.15
N SER A 26 18.13 -32.63 -4.32
CA SER A 26 18.29 -33.59 -3.22
C SER A 26 19.37 -33.18 -2.22
N ARG A 27 20.49 -32.57 -2.68
CA ARG A 27 21.47 -31.92 -1.80
C ARG A 27 20.86 -30.75 -1.04
N ARG A 28 20.02 -29.93 -1.69
CA ARG A 28 19.28 -28.86 -1.00
C ARG A 28 18.29 -29.42 0.03
N PHE A 29 17.63 -30.54 -0.23
CA PHE A 29 16.77 -31.20 0.77
C PHE A 29 17.56 -31.85 1.92
N ALA A 30 18.74 -32.41 1.67
CA ALA A 30 19.61 -32.94 2.71
C ALA A 30 20.20 -31.82 3.61
N ASP A 31 20.58 -30.69 3.02
CA ASP A 31 21.02 -29.49 3.75
C ASP A 31 19.87 -28.77 4.48
N THR A 32 18.61 -29.07 4.13
CA THR A 32 17.43 -28.48 4.78
C THR A 32 17.28 -28.98 6.22
N HIS A 33 17.86 -30.11 6.63
CA HIS A 33 17.85 -30.52 8.05
C HIS A 33 18.79 -29.68 8.93
N GLN A 34 19.98 -29.31 8.43
CA GLN A 34 20.89 -28.41 9.15
C GLN A 34 20.38 -26.97 9.15
N GLN A 35 19.80 -26.52 8.03
CA GLN A 35 19.17 -25.19 7.95
C GLN A 35 17.87 -25.10 8.75
N ALA A 36 17.07 -26.16 8.84
CA ALA A 36 15.90 -26.20 9.72
C ALA A 36 16.29 -26.21 11.19
N ALA A 37 17.38 -26.90 11.58
CA ALA A 37 17.89 -26.86 12.95
C ALA A 37 18.45 -25.47 13.33
N LEU A 38 19.18 -24.82 12.41
CA LEU A 38 19.64 -23.44 12.58
C LEU A 38 18.47 -22.46 12.60
N PHE A 39 17.49 -22.62 11.72
CA PHE A 39 16.26 -21.83 11.68
C PHE A 39 15.40 -22.06 12.93
N GLN A 40 15.34 -23.28 13.46
CA GLN A 40 14.59 -23.60 14.68
C GLN A 40 15.32 -23.12 15.95
N ALA A 41 16.65 -23.15 15.97
CA ALA A 41 17.46 -22.52 17.00
C ALA A 41 17.30 -20.99 16.96
N GLN A 42 17.30 -20.40 15.76
CA GLN A 42 17.03 -18.98 15.52
C GLN A 42 15.58 -18.62 15.87
N MET A 43 14.59 -19.45 15.55
CA MET A 43 13.19 -19.27 15.94
C MET A 43 12.99 -19.43 17.44
N LYS A 44 13.76 -20.28 18.13
CA LYS A 44 13.73 -20.36 19.60
C LYS A 44 14.35 -19.11 20.24
N GLN A 45 15.36 -18.52 19.60
CA GLN A 45 16.02 -17.30 20.07
C GLN A 45 15.17 -16.04 19.78
N ILE A 46 14.53 -15.97 18.61
CA ILE A 46 13.54 -14.95 18.22
C ILE A 46 12.26 -15.12 19.05
N GLY A 47 11.79 -16.36 19.19
CA GLY A 47 10.59 -16.76 19.94
C GLY A 47 10.63 -16.31 21.40
N ARG A 48 11.81 -16.36 22.03
CA ARG A 48 12.03 -15.84 23.40
C ARG A 48 12.02 -14.31 23.49
N MET A 49 12.21 -13.57 22.39
CA MET A 49 12.09 -12.11 22.34
C MET A 49 10.71 -11.61 21.88
N THR A 50 9.87 -12.46 21.29
CA THR A 50 8.52 -12.10 20.81
C THR A 50 7.39 -12.28 21.82
N ILE A 51 7.59 -13.02 22.92
CA ILE A 51 6.47 -13.41 23.83
C ILE A 51 6.14 -12.33 24.87
N ALA A 52 7.02 -11.36 25.14
CA ALA A 52 6.69 -10.19 25.95
C ALA A 52 6.67 -8.96 25.04
N GLY A 53 5.49 -8.36 24.85
CA GLY A 53 5.26 -7.33 23.82
C GLY A 53 6.31 -6.22 23.77
N GLY A 54 6.89 -6.03 22.58
CA GLY A 54 7.63 -4.81 22.23
C GLY A 54 9.11 -5.03 21.90
N GLY A 55 9.42 -5.12 20.61
CA GLY A 55 10.75 -4.79 20.08
C GLY A 55 11.56 -5.96 19.51
N LEU A 56 11.64 -6.03 18.18
CA LEU A 56 12.70 -6.78 17.49
C LEU A 56 14.01 -5.96 17.57
N THR A 57 14.77 -6.14 18.65
CA THR A 57 16.14 -5.63 18.75
C THR A 57 17.07 -6.84 18.87
N ALA A 58 17.50 -7.38 17.74
CA ALA A 58 18.49 -8.46 17.72
C ALA A 58 19.74 -8.03 16.94
N VAL A 59 20.77 -7.79 17.76
CA VAL A 59 22.22 -7.69 17.52
C VAL A 59 22.72 -8.49 16.32
N GLY A 60 23.69 -7.89 15.62
CA GLY A 60 24.16 -8.25 14.29
C GLY A 60 24.85 -9.60 14.14
N LEU A 61 24.88 -10.09 12.91
CA LEU A 61 25.95 -10.83 12.22
C LEU A 61 25.52 -11.01 10.75
N GLY A 62 26.32 -10.50 9.81
CA GLY A 62 26.32 -10.79 8.37
C GLY A 62 24.98 -11.12 7.71
N ILE A 63 24.12 -10.13 7.49
CA ILE A 63 22.82 -10.33 6.86
C ILE A 63 22.94 -10.13 5.34
N THR A 64 22.55 -11.14 4.55
CA THR A 64 22.52 -11.06 3.09
C THR A 64 21.39 -10.10 2.65
N LYS A 65 21.58 -9.36 1.55
CA LYS A 65 20.65 -8.30 1.06
C LYS A 65 19.16 -8.69 0.99
N GLY A 66 18.83 -9.98 0.86
CA GLY A 66 17.44 -10.46 0.84
C GLY A 66 16.76 -10.47 2.22
N LEU A 67 17.52 -10.64 3.30
CA LEU A 67 16.98 -10.66 4.65
C LEU A 67 16.83 -9.22 5.21
N ASP A 68 17.61 -8.25 4.72
CA ASP A 68 17.44 -6.82 5.06
C ASP A 68 16.06 -6.28 4.67
N ALA A 69 15.58 -6.64 3.47
CA ALA A 69 14.24 -6.26 3.01
C ALA A 69 13.14 -6.88 3.89
N THR A 70 13.34 -8.14 4.29
CA THR A 70 12.41 -8.86 5.16
C THR A 70 12.39 -8.27 6.58
N LEU A 71 13.55 -7.95 7.14
CA LEU A 71 13.68 -7.28 8.43
C LEU A 71 13.11 -5.85 8.40
N LYS A 72 13.29 -5.14 7.28
CA LYS A 72 12.66 -3.83 7.08
C LYS A 72 11.14 -3.95 7.07
N ALA A 73 10.58 -4.89 6.29
CA ALA A 73 9.13 -5.11 6.22
C ALA A 73 8.54 -5.49 7.59
N ALA A 74 9.23 -6.36 8.35
CA ALA A 74 8.83 -6.73 9.70
C ALA A 74 8.85 -5.52 10.66
N ARG A 75 9.92 -4.71 10.64
CA ARG A 75 9.99 -3.48 11.44
C ARG A 75 8.90 -2.48 11.04
N ASP A 76 8.66 -2.31 9.75
CA ASP A 76 7.65 -1.37 9.24
C ASP A 76 6.24 -1.81 9.64
N LEU A 77 5.98 -3.13 9.70
CA LEU A 77 4.73 -3.72 10.19
C LEU A 77 4.55 -3.52 11.70
N VAL A 78 5.57 -3.87 12.50
CA VAL A 78 5.52 -3.69 13.96
C VAL A 78 5.31 -2.21 14.29
N ARG A 79 6.00 -1.30 13.59
CA ARG A 79 5.79 0.14 13.75
C ARG A 79 4.34 0.53 13.42
N ALA A 80 3.82 0.12 12.25
CA ALA A 80 2.45 0.45 11.87
C ALA A 80 1.41 -0.08 12.88
N GLN A 81 1.59 -1.30 13.40
CA GLN A 81 0.71 -1.87 14.43
C GLN A 81 0.82 -1.12 15.75
N THR A 82 2.03 -0.74 16.18
CA THR A 82 2.23 0.05 17.40
C THR A 82 1.61 1.43 17.26
N ASP A 83 1.84 2.11 16.13
CA ASP A 83 1.26 3.42 15.84
C ASP A 83 -0.27 3.33 15.84
N PHE A 84 -0.86 2.32 15.19
CA PHE A 84 -2.31 2.11 15.19
C PHE A 84 -2.88 1.82 16.58
N ARG A 85 -2.17 1.05 17.41
CA ARG A 85 -2.58 0.75 18.80
C ARG A 85 -2.62 2.00 19.69
N THR A 86 -1.92 3.08 19.34
CA THR A 86 -1.99 4.34 20.09
C THR A 86 -3.38 4.98 20.03
N LEU A 87 -4.23 4.58 19.07
CA LEU A 87 -5.64 4.98 18.99
C LEU A 87 -6.49 4.38 20.12
N ASN A 88 -5.93 3.49 20.94
CA ASN A 88 -6.60 2.89 22.11
C ASN A 88 -7.91 2.16 21.77
N LEU A 89 -7.95 1.53 20.59
CA LEU A 89 -9.05 0.70 20.11
C LEU A 89 -9.00 -0.71 20.71
N SER A 90 -10.11 -1.45 20.61
CA SER A 90 -10.21 -2.79 21.21
C SER A 90 -9.24 -3.80 20.56
N ALA A 91 -8.96 -4.91 21.24
CA ALA A 91 -8.15 -5.99 20.65
C ALA A 91 -8.81 -6.57 19.38
N GLN A 92 -10.14 -6.59 19.33
CA GLN A 92 -10.91 -7.02 18.17
C GLN A 92 -10.73 -6.07 16.98
N ASP A 93 -10.78 -4.76 17.21
CA ASP A 93 -10.56 -3.74 16.18
C ASP A 93 -9.15 -3.83 15.59
N ASN A 94 -8.14 -3.99 16.45
CA ASN A 94 -6.76 -4.19 16.02
C ASN A 94 -6.59 -5.44 15.14
N ALA A 95 -7.29 -6.53 15.47
CA ALA A 95 -7.30 -7.76 14.69
C ALA A 95 -8.00 -7.57 13.35
N ALA A 96 -9.15 -6.88 13.32
CA ALA A 96 -9.90 -6.57 12.11
C ALA A 96 -9.06 -5.75 11.12
N VAL A 97 -8.39 -4.69 11.60
CA VAL A 97 -7.50 -3.86 10.77
C VAL A 97 -6.32 -4.66 10.25
N THR A 98 -5.68 -5.48 11.09
CA THR A 98 -4.55 -6.32 10.66
C THR A 98 -4.99 -7.33 9.61
N GLY A 99 -6.14 -7.98 9.80
CA GLY A 99 -6.70 -8.93 8.84
C GLY A 99 -7.05 -8.26 7.50
N GLN A 100 -7.71 -7.10 7.55
CA GLN A 100 -8.03 -6.34 6.34
C GLN A 100 -6.76 -5.88 5.60
N ALA A 101 -5.76 -5.38 6.33
CA ALA A 101 -4.51 -4.95 5.74
C ALA A 101 -3.75 -6.08 5.02
N GLN A 102 -3.83 -7.31 5.56
CA GLN A 102 -3.30 -8.51 4.92
C GLN A 102 -4.07 -8.85 3.64
N LEU A 103 -5.40 -8.88 3.69
CA LEU A 103 -6.24 -9.12 2.52
C LEU A 103 -5.93 -8.13 1.40
N LEU A 104 -5.83 -6.84 1.72
CA LEU A 104 -5.48 -5.79 0.76
C LEU A 104 -4.08 -5.96 0.18
N ALA A 105 -3.11 -6.43 0.97
CA ALA A 105 -1.76 -6.68 0.46
C ALA A 105 -1.72 -7.82 -0.57
N HIS A 106 -2.63 -8.79 -0.45
CA HIS A 106 -2.78 -9.87 -1.42
C HIS A 106 -3.57 -9.45 -2.66
N GLN A 107 -4.57 -8.58 -2.51
CA GLN A 107 -5.49 -8.20 -3.59
C GLN A 107 -5.02 -6.99 -4.41
N THR A 108 -4.26 -6.09 -3.80
CA THR A 108 -3.83 -4.83 -4.41
C THR A 108 -2.32 -4.82 -4.59
N LEU A 109 -1.89 -5.09 -5.84
CA LEU A 109 -0.48 -5.10 -6.22
C LEU A 109 0.22 -3.80 -5.83
N GLY A 110 1.45 -3.92 -5.32
CA GLY A 110 2.27 -2.78 -4.92
C GLY A 110 1.95 -2.20 -3.53
N THR A 111 0.97 -2.75 -2.82
CA THR A 111 0.71 -2.40 -1.41
C THR A 111 1.44 -3.35 -0.45
N THR A 112 1.55 -2.96 0.81
CA THR A 112 2.14 -3.79 1.88
C THR A 112 1.21 -3.81 3.07
N ILE A 113 1.29 -4.84 3.92
CA ILE A 113 0.47 -4.93 5.13
C ILE A 113 0.66 -3.67 5.99
N ALA A 114 1.92 -3.26 6.21
CA ALA A 114 2.24 -2.06 6.97
C ALA A 114 1.69 -0.78 6.31
N GLY A 115 1.71 -0.70 4.97
CA GLY A 115 1.10 0.40 4.23
C GLY A 115 -0.41 0.44 4.41
N ASN A 116 -1.07 -0.70 4.32
CA ASN A 116 -2.52 -0.81 4.43
C ASN A 116 -3.02 -0.53 5.86
N ILE A 117 -2.25 -0.86 6.90
CA ILE A 117 -2.54 -0.42 8.28
C ILE A 117 -2.53 1.10 8.38
N ARG A 118 -1.50 1.77 7.80
CA ARG A 118 -1.44 3.24 7.78
C ARG A 118 -2.56 3.86 6.97
N LEU A 119 -2.93 3.26 5.84
CA LEU A 119 -4.08 3.67 5.06
C LEU A 119 -5.36 3.62 5.89
N ILE A 120 -5.63 2.52 6.59
CA ILE A 120 -6.82 2.39 7.45
C ILE A 120 -6.76 3.39 8.61
N GLN A 121 -5.57 3.65 9.18
CA GLN A 121 -5.37 4.68 10.19
C GLN A 121 -5.73 6.08 9.65
N ASP A 122 -5.27 6.42 8.45
CA ASP A 122 -5.53 7.70 7.79
C ASP A 122 -7.02 7.88 7.49
N LEU A 123 -7.71 6.80 7.07
CA LEU A 123 -9.15 6.79 6.87
C LEU A 123 -9.92 6.94 8.18
N HIS A 124 -9.53 6.22 9.23
CA HIS A 124 -10.14 6.36 10.55
C HIS A 124 -9.95 7.76 11.11
N THR A 125 -8.76 8.36 10.90
CA THR A 125 -8.47 9.74 11.29
C THR A 125 -9.28 10.77 10.48
N ALA A 126 -9.68 10.43 9.26
CA ALA A 126 -10.57 11.27 8.46
C ALA A 126 -12.01 11.13 8.94
N PHE A 127 -12.57 9.92 8.89
CA PHE A 127 -14.00 9.70 9.13
C PHE A 127 -14.42 9.67 10.60
N GLY A 128 -13.48 9.44 11.53
CA GLY A 128 -13.78 9.19 12.94
C GLY A 128 -14.47 7.85 13.23
N ASP A 129 -14.74 7.04 12.18
CA ASP A 129 -15.41 5.75 12.27
C ASP A 129 -14.51 4.65 11.69
N LEU A 130 -14.20 3.64 12.50
CA LEU A 130 -13.32 2.55 12.09
C LEU A 130 -13.99 1.59 11.11
N HIS A 131 -15.28 1.32 11.30
CA HIS A 131 -16.01 0.38 10.46
C HIS A 131 -16.06 0.89 9.01
N HIS A 132 -16.42 2.16 8.84
CA HIS A 132 -16.43 2.84 7.55
C HIS A 132 -15.02 2.97 6.95
N ALA A 133 -14.00 3.22 7.79
CA ALA A 133 -12.61 3.22 7.33
C ALA A 133 -12.19 1.85 6.77
N VAL A 134 -12.55 0.74 7.43
CA VAL A 134 -12.25 -0.62 6.98
C VAL A 134 -13.04 -0.98 5.71
N GLU A 135 -14.31 -0.57 5.63
CA GLU A 135 -15.19 -0.79 4.48
C GLU A 135 -14.68 -0.10 3.21
N THR A 136 -14.22 1.15 3.34
CA THR A 136 -13.74 1.96 2.22
C THR A 136 -12.26 1.71 1.86
N ALA A 137 -11.50 1.06 2.75
CA ALA A 137 -10.08 0.79 2.57
C ALA A 137 -9.70 0.14 1.22
N PRO A 138 -10.45 -0.82 0.64
CA PRO A 138 -10.11 -1.40 -0.66
C PRO A 138 -10.03 -0.38 -1.79
N GLU A 139 -10.94 0.59 -1.81
CA GLU A 139 -11.02 1.59 -2.88
C GLU A 139 -9.92 2.64 -2.73
N PHE A 140 -9.63 3.06 -1.50
CA PHE A 140 -8.45 3.89 -1.23
C PHE A 140 -7.13 3.18 -1.48
N ALA A 141 -7.03 1.87 -1.25
CA ALA A 141 -5.81 1.11 -1.50
C ALA A 141 -5.53 1.04 -3.01
N ARG A 142 -6.55 0.79 -3.83
CA ARG A 142 -6.44 0.84 -5.30
C ARG A 142 -6.08 2.24 -5.78
N TYR A 143 -6.71 3.27 -5.21
CA TYR A 143 -6.42 4.65 -5.54
C TYR A 143 -4.96 5.02 -5.22
N GLU A 144 -4.50 4.79 -3.99
CA GLU A 144 -3.12 5.08 -3.56
C GLU A 144 -2.10 4.31 -4.41
N ALA A 145 -2.35 3.02 -4.67
CA ALA A 145 -1.49 2.21 -5.52
C ALA A 145 -1.41 2.77 -6.95
N THR A 146 -2.54 3.17 -7.53
CA THR A 146 -2.60 3.76 -8.88
C THR A 146 -1.82 5.08 -8.94
N VAL A 147 -2.04 5.97 -7.98
CA VAL A 147 -1.30 7.25 -7.88
C VAL A 147 0.19 7.00 -7.70
N ARG A 148 0.58 6.04 -6.85
CA ARG A 148 1.99 5.67 -6.63
C ARG A 148 2.65 5.19 -7.92
N MET A 149 1.98 4.34 -8.68
CA MET A 149 2.51 3.82 -9.94
C MET A 149 2.65 4.92 -10.99
N ALA A 150 1.67 5.83 -11.09
CA ALA A 150 1.65 6.87 -12.12
C ALA A 150 2.54 8.08 -11.80
N LEU A 151 2.60 8.51 -10.54
CA LEU A 151 3.21 9.78 -10.12
C LEU A 151 4.39 9.59 -9.15
N GLY A 152 4.67 8.35 -8.72
CA GLY A 152 5.75 8.03 -7.79
C GLY A 152 5.36 8.13 -6.32
N LYS A 153 6.29 7.72 -5.43
CA LYS A 153 6.03 7.56 -4.00
C LYS A 153 5.64 8.87 -3.28
N GLY A 154 6.26 9.99 -3.65
CA GLY A 154 5.98 11.30 -3.02
C GLY A 154 4.56 11.81 -3.27
N ALA A 155 3.89 11.35 -4.33
CA ALA A 155 2.51 11.73 -4.62
C ALA A 155 1.48 11.09 -3.67
N THR A 156 1.89 10.08 -2.88
CA THR A 156 1.01 9.39 -1.92
C THR A 156 1.06 9.96 -0.50
N ASP A 157 1.96 10.90 -0.21
CA ASP A 157 2.15 11.44 1.14
C ASP A 157 0.93 12.24 1.60
N GLY A 158 0.17 11.69 2.56
CA GLY A 158 -1.08 12.28 3.06
C GLY A 158 -2.24 12.23 2.06
N LEU A 159 -2.10 11.46 0.98
CA LEU A 159 -3.10 11.33 -0.08
C LEU A 159 -4.45 10.84 0.46
N VAL A 160 -4.40 9.73 1.21
CA VAL A 160 -5.59 9.04 1.73
C VAL A 160 -6.36 9.94 2.68
N ASN A 161 -5.69 10.49 3.71
CA ASN A 161 -6.35 11.37 4.68
C ASN A 161 -6.94 12.62 4.01
N ALA A 162 -6.22 13.24 3.06
CA ALA A 162 -6.71 14.42 2.37
C ALA A 162 -7.92 14.13 1.48
N ALA A 163 -7.89 13.03 0.73
CA ALA A 163 -9.01 12.61 -0.11
C ALA A 163 -10.23 12.25 0.73
N ALA A 164 -10.05 11.47 1.80
CA ALA A 164 -11.12 11.08 2.69
C ALA A 164 -11.79 12.29 3.36
N LYS A 165 -11.02 13.23 3.91
CA LYS A 165 -11.58 14.47 4.49
C LYS A 165 -12.25 15.37 3.46
N ALA A 166 -11.67 15.49 2.26
CA ALA A 166 -12.27 16.27 1.19
C ALA A 166 -13.63 15.69 0.76
N LEU A 167 -13.79 14.36 0.78
CA LEU A 167 -15.07 13.68 0.53
C LEU A 167 -16.02 13.80 1.72
N GLU A 168 -15.52 13.72 2.95
CA GLU A 168 -16.31 13.95 4.17
C GLU A 168 -16.95 15.33 4.19
N HIS A 169 -16.21 16.36 3.76
CA HIS A 169 -16.72 17.73 3.64
C HIS A 169 -17.77 17.91 2.52
N ARG A 170 -18.00 16.90 1.66
CA ARG A 170 -19.15 16.86 0.75
C ARG A 170 -20.46 16.50 1.48
N GLY A 171 -20.36 16.12 2.75
CA GLY A 171 -21.47 15.87 3.66
C GLY A 171 -22.18 14.54 3.42
N GLY A 172 -23.25 14.32 4.19
CA GLY A 172 -23.95 13.04 4.23
C GLY A 172 -24.54 12.58 2.90
N ALA A 173 -24.81 13.49 1.95
CA ALA A 173 -25.30 13.12 0.63
C ALA A 173 -24.27 12.37 -0.22
N VAL A 174 -22.98 12.50 0.10
CA VAL A 174 -21.89 11.74 -0.54
C VAL A 174 -21.44 10.61 0.38
N ILE A 175 -21.24 10.87 1.68
CA ILE A 175 -20.73 9.86 2.62
C ILE A 175 -21.70 8.69 2.82
N ASN A 176 -23.01 8.94 2.83
CA ASN A 176 -24.01 7.89 3.08
C ASN A 176 -24.48 7.19 1.78
N ASP A 177 -23.98 7.59 0.61
CA ASP A 177 -24.31 6.99 -0.68
C ASP A 177 -23.03 6.38 -1.29
N PRO A 178 -22.83 5.05 -1.18
CA PRO A 178 -21.64 4.39 -1.71
C PRO A 178 -21.40 4.66 -3.19
N ALA A 179 -22.44 4.76 -4.01
CA ALA A 179 -22.28 5.00 -5.45
C ALA A 179 -21.76 6.43 -5.71
N ARG A 180 -22.27 7.43 -4.98
CA ARG A 180 -21.77 8.80 -5.08
C ARG A 180 -20.36 8.94 -4.53
N PHE A 181 -20.09 8.34 -3.36
CA PHE A 181 -18.77 8.33 -2.75
C PHE A 181 -17.70 7.81 -3.72
N LEU A 182 -17.96 6.63 -4.32
CA LEU A 182 -17.02 6.01 -5.27
C LEU A 182 -16.88 6.80 -6.57
N ASN A 183 -17.97 7.40 -7.05
CA ASN A 183 -17.93 8.27 -8.22
C ASN A 183 -17.04 9.50 -7.95
N GLU A 184 -17.25 10.19 -6.83
CA GLU A 184 -16.46 11.37 -6.49
C GLU A 184 -14.99 11.05 -6.19
N LEU A 185 -14.70 9.93 -5.53
CA LEU A 185 -13.34 9.44 -5.37
C LEU A 185 -12.68 9.15 -6.73
N SER A 186 -13.41 8.54 -7.67
CA SER A 186 -12.95 8.28 -9.03
C SER A 186 -12.68 9.57 -9.81
N MET A 187 -13.58 10.56 -9.73
CA MET A 187 -13.38 11.87 -10.36
C MET A 187 -12.17 12.60 -9.78
N MET A 188 -12.01 12.58 -8.46
CA MET A 188 -10.82 13.15 -7.80
C MET A 188 -9.52 12.47 -8.28
N SER A 189 -9.52 11.14 -8.37
CA SER A 189 -8.40 10.37 -8.89
C SER A 189 -8.06 10.72 -10.34
N GLN A 190 -9.09 10.82 -11.19
CA GLN A 190 -8.94 11.20 -12.59
C GLN A 190 -8.33 12.60 -12.73
N VAL A 191 -8.79 13.57 -11.94
CA VAL A 191 -8.23 14.92 -11.91
C VAL A 191 -6.76 14.89 -11.55
N GLN A 192 -6.39 14.14 -10.49
CA GLN A 192 -5.01 14.08 -10.06
C GLN A 192 -4.11 13.45 -11.13
N LEU A 193 -4.54 12.36 -11.75
CA LEU A 193 -3.78 11.67 -12.78
C LEU A 193 -3.69 12.52 -14.07
N ALA A 194 -4.80 13.09 -14.53
CA ALA A 194 -4.85 13.91 -15.74
C ALA A 194 -4.02 15.19 -15.60
N SER A 195 -4.03 15.81 -14.43
CA SER A 195 -3.22 17.01 -14.14
C SER A 195 -1.74 16.69 -13.86
N ARG A 196 -1.35 15.40 -13.86
CA ARG A 196 -0.02 14.88 -13.47
C ARG A 196 0.38 15.32 -12.06
N GLY A 197 -0.58 15.35 -11.15
CA GLY A 197 -0.38 15.73 -9.74
C GLY A 197 -0.36 17.23 -9.48
N ARG A 198 -0.63 18.09 -10.47
CA ARG A 198 -0.76 19.55 -10.23
C ARG A 198 -1.95 19.83 -9.31
N VAL A 199 -3.06 19.15 -9.55
CA VAL A 199 -4.21 19.13 -8.64
C VAL A 199 -4.17 17.82 -7.88
N SER A 200 -4.31 17.88 -6.57
CA SER A 200 -4.19 16.76 -5.65
C SER A 200 -5.31 16.81 -4.62
N PRO A 201 -5.56 15.72 -3.87
CA PRO A 201 -6.53 15.73 -2.79
C PRO A 201 -6.30 16.81 -1.72
N LYS A 202 -5.05 17.26 -1.54
CA LYS A 202 -4.74 18.36 -0.62
C LYS A 202 -5.38 19.68 -1.06
N ASP A 203 -5.54 19.88 -2.36
CA ASP A 203 -6.16 21.09 -2.92
C ASP A 203 -7.68 21.06 -2.73
N PHE A 204 -8.29 19.89 -2.94
CA PHE A 204 -9.70 19.68 -2.61
C PHE A 204 -9.95 19.83 -1.10
N LEU A 205 -9.07 19.31 -0.26
CA LEU A 205 -9.15 19.50 1.19
C LEU A 205 -9.04 20.99 1.54
N ALA A 206 -8.05 21.73 1.01
CA ALA A 206 -7.92 23.16 1.25
C ALA A 206 -9.18 23.93 0.78
N ALA A 207 -9.65 23.66 -0.42
CA ALA A 207 -10.87 24.24 -0.96
C ALA A 207 -12.10 23.94 -0.08
N SER A 208 -12.21 22.73 0.44
CA SER A 208 -13.31 22.33 1.31
C SER A 208 -13.25 23.03 2.68
N GLN A 209 -12.06 23.23 3.24
CA GLN A 209 -11.86 23.96 4.49
C GLN A 209 -12.19 25.45 4.35
N THR A 210 -11.88 26.06 3.20
CA THR A 210 -12.19 27.46 2.90
C THR A 210 -13.66 27.65 2.52
N GLY A 211 -14.19 26.81 1.62
CA GLY A 211 -15.54 26.93 1.08
C GLY A 211 -16.64 26.44 2.02
N LYS A 212 -16.34 25.51 2.93
CA LYS A 212 -17.29 24.95 3.92
C LYS A 212 -18.61 24.52 3.26
N ALA A 213 -19.73 25.14 3.65
CA ALA A 213 -21.05 24.86 3.10
C ALA A 213 -21.13 25.06 1.58
N ALA A 214 -20.38 26.01 1.02
CA ALA A 214 -20.35 26.20 -0.44
C ALA A 214 -19.74 24.97 -1.13
N TYR A 215 -18.64 24.43 -0.58
CA TYR A 215 -17.99 23.23 -1.13
C TYR A 215 -18.91 21.99 -1.10
N MET A 216 -19.68 21.84 -0.02
CA MET A 216 -20.68 20.79 0.12
C MET A 216 -21.75 20.85 -0.98
N MET A 217 -22.15 22.06 -1.39
CA MET A 217 -23.23 22.27 -2.37
C MET A 217 -22.75 22.26 -3.83
N LEU A 218 -21.44 22.21 -4.09
CA LEU A 218 -20.93 22.22 -5.45
C LEU A 218 -21.39 20.98 -6.22
N ASP A 219 -21.83 21.18 -7.46
CA ASP A 219 -22.06 20.08 -8.38
C ASP A 219 -20.73 19.31 -8.60
N PRO A 220 -20.74 17.96 -8.57
CA PRO A 220 -19.53 17.17 -8.71
C PRO A 220 -18.80 17.43 -10.05
N GLN A 221 -19.53 17.61 -11.16
CA GLN A 221 -18.92 17.85 -12.46
C GLN A 221 -18.24 19.22 -12.51
N TYR A 222 -18.83 20.23 -11.86
CA TYR A 222 -18.18 21.52 -11.71
C TYR A 222 -16.93 21.42 -10.81
N LEU A 223 -17.05 20.74 -9.66
CA LEU A 223 -15.97 20.60 -8.67
C LEU A 223 -14.73 19.92 -9.27
N TYR A 224 -14.92 18.77 -9.91
CA TYR A 224 -13.83 17.99 -10.50
C TYR A 224 -13.49 18.38 -11.95
N GLY A 225 -14.28 19.27 -12.56
CA GLY A 225 -14.02 19.81 -13.89
C GLY A 225 -13.42 21.22 -13.83
N GLN A 226 -14.29 22.23 -13.95
CA GLN A 226 -13.88 23.63 -14.08
C GLN A 226 -13.13 24.14 -12.84
N PHE A 227 -13.61 23.80 -11.64
CA PHE A 227 -12.97 24.24 -10.40
C PHE A 227 -11.58 23.59 -10.22
N ALA A 228 -11.44 22.30 -10.55
CA ALA A 228 -10.13 21.66 -10.65
C ALA A 228 -9.20 22.35 -11.67
N GLY A 229 -9.74 22.76 -12.81
CA GLY A 229 -9.02 23.59 -13.79
C GLY A 229 -8.46 24.87 -13.17
N LEU A 230 -9.27 25.59 -12.41
CA LEU A 230 -8.85 26.81 -11.69
C LEU A 230 -7.73 26.52 -10.67
N MET A 231 -7.87 25.47 -9.86
CA MET A 231 -6.84 25.05 -8.91
C MET A 231 -5.50 24.72 -9.60
N SER A 232 -5.56 24.15 -10.81
CA SER A 232 -4.35 23.85 -11.58
C SER A 232 -3.63 25.10 -12.10
N MET A 233 -4.38 26.16 -12.41
CA MET A 233 -3.87 27.42 -12.94
C MET A 233 -3.21 28.27 -11.85
N ASP A 234 -3.80 28.31 -10.65
CA ASP A 234 -3.28 29.06 -9.50
C ASP A 234 -1.85 28.61 -9.13
N LYS A 235 -1.59 27.30 -9.23
CA LYS A 235 -0.25 26.72 -9.03
C LYS A 235 0.74 26.96 -10.17
N GLY A 236 0.25 27.33 -11.36
CA GLY A 236 1.08 27.67 -12.52
C GLY A 236 1.66 29.09 -12.47
N GLY A 237 1.18 29.94 -11.57
CA GLY A 237 1.54 31.36 -11.48
C GLY A 237 2.75 31.72 -10.62
N ILE A 238 3.33 30.76 -9.88
CA ILE A 238 4.46 31.02 -8.96
C ILE A 238 5.64 30.12 -9.33
N ASN A 239 6.31 30.46 -10.43
CA ASN A 239 7.69 30.07 -10.64
C ASN A 239 8.49 31.37 -10.80
N PRO A 240 9.21 31.86 -9.77
CA PRO A 240 10.19 32.91 -10.01
C PRO A 240 11.26 32.31 -10.92
N VAL A 241 11.22 32.67 -12.20
CA VAL A 241 12.30 32.43 -13.13
C VAL A 241 13.55 33.06 -12.49
N PRO A 242 14.63 32.30 -12.24
CA PRO A 242 15.88 32.92 -11.81
C PRO A 242 16.31 33.87 -12.93
N ARG A 243 16.31 35.17 -12.64
CA ARG A 243 16.98 36.14 -13.52
C ARG A 243 18.46 35.79 -13.48
N LEU A 244 18.99 35.41 -14.64
CA LEU A 244 20.43 35.33 -14.90
C LEU A 244 21.08 36.70 -14.70
#